data_AF-A0A822Y203-F1
#
_entry.id   AF-A0A822Y203-F1
#
_cell.length_a   1.000
_cell.length_b   1.000
_cell.length_c   1.000
_cell.angle_alpha   90.00
_cell.angle_beta   90.00
_cell.angle_gamma   90.00
#
_symmetry.space_group_name_H-M   'P 1'
#
loop_
_entity.id
_entity.type
_entity.pdbx_description
1 polymer ?
#
loop_
_entity_poly.entity_id
_entity_poly.type
_entity_poly.pdbx_seq_one_letter_code
_entity_poly.pdbx_strand_id
1 'polypeptide(L)'
;MAFEEKVKIRSYNSRIDRGRVEDLERRCEVGPAQSVLLFTDTMGDPICRIRNSPLYKMLVAELNNELVGVIQGSIKLVTFSTPTRNRAVVGYILGLRVSPHHRRKGIGLSLVRRLEEWFIANHVDFAYMATEKDNEASVKLFTEKLGFVKFRTPSILVNPVQYHAMRISREVKVVKLKVEEAEYLYRRFMGSTEFFPHDIDRILRNKLSLGTWVAYPRGESWDELRSAGLVPSSWAMVSVWNSGGIFKLRVGKAPLSCHIYSKSSRMMDRIFPCLRIPALPDVFHPFGFYFMYGMHGEGRRSGELVRALCRFVHNMATECKDCKVIVTEEGVRRVRLEETT
;
A
#
# COMPACT_ATOMS: atom_id res chain seq x y z
N MET A 1 -45.41 -5.94 17.25
CA MET A 1 -44.80 -4.94 16.34
C MET A 1 -43.30 -5.14 16.37
N ALA A 2 -42.74 -5.81 15.36
CA ALA A 2 -41.29 -5.96 15.24
C ALA A 2 -40.75 -4.63 14.72
N PHE A 3 -39.90 -3.95 15.50
CA PHE A 3 -39.14 -2.81 15.00
C PHE A 3 -38.24 -3.34 13.88
N GLU A 4 -38.46 -2.91 12.63
CA GLU A 4 -37.49 -3.11 11.56
C GLU A 4 -36.20 -2.37 11.98
N GLU A 5 -35.17 -3.14 12.35
CA GLU A 5 -33.90 -2.59 12.79
C GLU A 5 -33.19 -1.91 11.62
N LYS A 6 -33.39 -0.59 11.48
CA LYS A 6 -32.83 0.18 10.38
C LYS A 6 -31.38 0.55 10.65
N VAL A 7 -30.47 0.07 9.81
CA VAL A 7 -29.05 0.46 9.83
C VAL A 7 -28.93 1.95 9.49
N LYS A 8 -28.29 2.72 10.36
CA LYS A 8 -27.99 4.15 10.14
C LYS A 8 -26.57 4.31 9.62
N ILE A 9 -26.42 4.87 8.42
CA ILE A 9 -25.08 5.19 7.85
C ILE A 9 -24.86 6.69 7.90
N ARG A 10 -23.73 7.09 8.49
CA ARG A 10 -23.33 8.50 8.64
C ARG A 10 -21.83 8.67 8.47
N SER A 11 -21.38 9.92 8.36
CA SER A 11 -19.95 10.23 8.38
C SER A 11 -19.33 9.94 9.74
N TYR A 12 -18.08 9.47 9.70
CA TYR A 12 -17.24 9.25 10.88
C TYR A 12 -17.02 10.56 11.63
N ASN A 13 -17.14 10.51 12.96
CA ASN A 13 -16.84 11.61 13.87
C ASN A 13 -15.75 11.18 14.85
N SER A 14 -14.57 11.78 14.71
CA SER A 14 -13.38 11.41 15.49
C SER A 14 -13.54 11.54 17.00
N ARG A 15 -14.44 12.40 17.49
CA ARG A 15 -14.65 12.62 18.93
C ARG A 15 -15.37 11.44 19.60
N ILE A 16 -16.25 10.76 18.87
CA ILE A 16 -17.15 9.74 19.44
C ILE A 16 -16.93 8.35 18.86
N ASP A 17 -16.41 8.24 17.64
CA ASP A 17 -16.30 6.97 16.93
C ASP A 17 -14.92 6.33 17.07
N ARG A 18 -13.88 7.08 17.44
CA ARG A 18 -12.49 6.58 17.47
C ARG A 18 -12.35 5.24 18.19
N GLY A 19 -12.74 5.17 19.47
CA GLY A 19 -12.65 3.93 20.25
C GLY A 19 -13.55 2.81 19.72
N ARG A 20 -14.75 3.16 19.23
CA ARG A 20 -15.72 2.18 18.67
C ARG A 20 -15.23 1.56 17.36
N VAL A 21 -14.52 2.34 16.54
CA VAL A 21 -13.88 1.85 15.31
C VAL A 21 -12.69 0.97 15.63
N GLU A 22 -11.80 1.40 16.53
CA GLU A 22 -10.63 0.59 16.95
C GLU A 22 -11.07 -0.79 17.48
N ASP A 23 -12.14 -0.82 18.27
CA ASP A 23 -12.76 -2.03 18.79
C ASP A 23 -13.40 -2.89 17.67
N LEU A 24 -14.12 -2.27 16.72
CA LEU A 24 -14.63 -2.98 15.54
C LEU A 24 -13.49 -3.60 14.71
N GLU A 25 -12.42 -2.86 14.44
CA GLU A 25 -11.27 -3.33 13.65
C GLU A 25 -10.60 -4.52 14.34
N ARG A 26 -10.47 -4.51 15.67
CA ARG A 26 -9.93 -5.62 16.45
C ARG A 26 -10.78 -6.89 16.32
N ARG A 27 -12.11 -6.74 16.27
CA ARG A 27 -13.06 -7.86 16.05
C ARG A 27 -13.12 -8.33 14.60
N CYS A 28 -12.74 -7.49 13.65
CA CYS A 28 -12.79 -7.80 12.22
C CYS A 28 -11.46 -8.38 11.74
N GLU A 29 -11.35 -9.70 11.77
CA GLU A 29 -10.19 -10.41 11.21
C GLU A 29 -10.02 -10.16 9.70
N VAL A 30 -8.77 -10.08 9.24
CA VAL A 30 -8.38 -9.95 7.82
C VAL A 30 -7.48 -11.14 7.46
N GLY A 31 -7.93 -11.95 6.50
CA GLY A 31 -7.21 -13.13 6.00
C GLY A 31 -8.11 -14.36 5.91
N PRO A 32 -7.73 -15.39 5.13
CA PRO A 32 -8.48 -16.63 5.05
C PRO A 32 -8.49 -17.34 6.42
N ALA A 33 -9.61 -17.97 6.75
CA ALA A 33 -9.86 -18.59 8.06
C ALA A 33 -8.84 -19.69 8.45
N GLN A 34 -8.05 -20.18 7.48
CA GLN A 34 -7.12 -21.31 7.62
C GLN A 34 -5.63 -20.90 7.63
N SER A 35 -5.28 -19.61 7.62
CA SER A 35 -3.87 -19.20 7.57
C SER A 35 -3.54 -17.98 8.45
N VAL A 36 -2.24 -17.69 8.52
CA VAL A 36 -1.62 -16.56 9.21
C VAL A 36 -2.39 -15.26 8.93
N LEU A 37 -2.92 -14.62 9.98
CA LEU A 37 -3.70 -13.39 9.85
C LEU A 37 -2.81 -12.15 9.97
N LEU A 38 -3.06 -11.16 9.12
CA LEU A 38 -2.39 -9.86 9.19
C LEU A 38 -3.31 -8.83 9.83
N PHE A 39 -2.96 -8.40 11.03
CA PHE A 39 -3.67 -7.34 11.74
C PHE A 39 -3.05 -5.99 11.41
N THR A 40 -3.91 -4.98 11.25
CA THR A 40 -3.52 -3.57 11.15
C THR A 40 -3.83 -2.89 12.47
N ASP A 41 -2.84 -2.23 13.04
CA ASP A 41 -2.98 -1.35 14.18
C ASP A 41 -2.87 0.10 13.69
N THR A 42 -3.98 0.81 13.73
CA THR A 42 -4.09 2.20 13.25
C THR A 42 -3.45 3.22 14.20
N MET A 43 -2.83 2.77 15.30
CA MET A 43 -2.17 3.62 16.31
C MET A 43 -3.09 4.73 16.84
N GLY A 44 -4.39 4.43 16.88
CA GLY A 44 -5.42 5.35 17.31
C GLY A 44 -5.86 6.38 16.26
N ASP A 45 -5.51 6.19 15.00
CA ASP A 45 -5.96 7.03 13.88
C ASP A 45 -6.62 6.19 12.79
N PRO A 46 -7.94 5.93 12.89
CA PRO A 46 -8.63 5.09 11.92
C PRO A 46 -8.55 5.60 10.47
N ILE A 47 -8.38 6.90 10.26
CA ILE A 47 -8.33 7.51 8.92
C ILE A 47 -6.89 7.70 8.40
N CYS A 48 -5.89 7.18 9.10
CA CYS A 48 -4.47 7.39 8.78
C CYS A 48 -4.11 7.02 7.33
N ARG A 49 -4.75 5.99 6.76
CA ARG A 49 -4.54 5.50 5.40
C ARG A 49 -5.11 6.40 4.30
N ILE A 50 -6.13 7.20 4.60
CA ILE A 50 -6.81 8.05 3.61
C ILE A 50 -6.48 9.54 3.78
N ARG A 51 -6.00 9.95 4.95
CA ARG A 51 -5.75 11.37 5.30
C ARG A 51 -4.78 12.09 4.36
N ASN A 52 -3.87 11.35 3.71
CA ASN A 52 -2.91 11.92 2.77
C ASN A 52 -3.46 12.03 1.33
N SER A 53 -4.71 11.64 1.09
CA SER A 53 -5.36 11.81 -0.23
C SER A 53 -5.93 13.22 -0.38
N PRO A 54 -6.04 13.77 -1.62
CA PRO A 54 -6.60 15.09 -1.85
C PRO A 54 -8.01 15.28 -1.30
N LEU A 55 -8.87 14.28 -1.49
CA LEU A 55 -10.21 14.21 -0.92
C LEU A 55 -10.41 12.82 -0.33
N TYR A 56 -11.02 12.74 0.84
CA TYR A 56 -11.27 11.48 1.52
C TYR A 56 -12.53 11.54 2.38
N LYS A 57 -13.11 10.36 2.61
CA LYS A 57 -14.29 10.20 3.47
C LYS A 57 -14.24 8.86 4.18
N MET A 58 -14.73 8.85 5.40
CA MET A 58 -15.02 7.62 6.13
C MET A 58 -16.48 7.63 6.56
N LEU A 59 -17.17 6.51 6.34
CA LEU A 59 -18.54 6.29 6.78
C LEU A 59 -18.56 5.18 7.83
N VAL A 60 -19.50 5.30 8.77
CA VAL A 60 -19.78 4.29 9.79
C VAL A 60 -21.23 3.84 9.67
N ALA A 61 -21.48 2.57 9.94
CA ALA A 61 -22.80 1.98 10.06
C ALA A 61 -23.10 1.69 11.54
N GLU A 62 -24.26 2.15 11.99
CA GLU A 62 -24.77 1.93 13.34
C GLU A 62 -26.07 1.13 13.32
N LEU A 63 -26.18 0.19 14.25
CA LEU A 63 -27.38 -0.61 14.50
C LEU A 63 -27.56 -0.71 16.01
N ASN A 64 -28.73 -0.35 16.55
CA ASN A 64 -29.02 -0.38 17.99
C ASN A 64 -27.94 0.32 18.85
N ASN A 65 -27.46 1.49 18.41
CA ASN A 65 -26.35 2.25 19.02
C ASN A 65 -24.99 1.51 19.08
N GLU A 66 -24.84 0.37 18.40
CA GLU A 66 -23.55 -0.30 18.16
C GLU A 66 -22.96 0.15 16.82
N LEU A 67 -21.64 0.37 16.77
CA LEU A 67 -20.91 0.63 15.52
C LEU A 67 -20.55 -0.72 14.89
N VAL A 68 -21.32 -1.11 13.87
CA VAL A 68 -21.29 -2.46 13.29
C VAL A 68 -20.55 -2.54 11.96
N GLY A 69 -20.19 -1.41 11.36
CA GLY A 69 -19.44 -1.41 10.11
C GLY A 69 -18.79 -0.07 9.79
N VAL A 70 -17.77 -0.11 8.93
CA VAL A 70 -17.06 1.07 8.43
C VAL A 70 -16.64 0.86 6.98
N ILE A 71 -16.48 1.96 6.26
CA ILE A 71 -15.88 2.00 4.92
C ILE A 71 -15.13 3.32 4.75
N GLN A 72 -14.04 3.28 4.00
CA GLN A 72 -13.23 4.43 3.66
C GLN A 72 -13.20 4.62 2.15
N GLY A 73 -13.12 5.88 1.74
CA GLY A 73 -12.93 6.26 0.34
C GLY A 73 -11.92 7.40 0.22
N SER A 74 -11.16 7.40 -0.87
CA SER A 74 -10.39 8.55 -1.30
C SER A 74 -10.61 8.86 -2.78
N ILE A 75 -10.44 10.12 -3.18
CA ILE A 75 -10.57 10.58 -4.55
C ILE A 75 -9.25 11.23 -4.96
N LYS A 76 -8.77 10.88 -6.16
CA LYS A 76 -7.57 11.46 -6.77
C LYS A 76 -7.70 11.55 -8.28
N LEU A 77 -6.94 12.47 -8.87
CA LEU A 77 -6.80 12.59 -10.32
C LEU A 77 -5.61 11.76 -10.80
N VAL A 78 -5.83 10.90 -11.78
CA VAL A 78 -4.79 10.01 -12.32
C VAL A 78 -4.73 10.05 -13.85
N THR A 79 -3.58 9.68 -14.40
CA THR A 79 -3.44 9.32 -15.80
C THR A 79 -4.25 8.05 -16.07
N PHE A 80 -5.17 8.12 -17.02
CA PHE A 80 -5.97 6.97 -17.45
C PHE A 80 -6.32 7.16 -18.92
N SER A 81 -5.82 6.28 -19.78
CA SER A 81 -5.99 6.40 -21.22
C SER A 81 -7.33 5.82 -21.65
N THR A 82 -8.19 6.68 -22.16
CA THR A 82 -9.42 6.34 -22.90
C THR A 82 -9.30 6.95 -24.30
N PRO A 83 -10.08 6.50 -25.29
CA PRO A 83 -10.03 7.07 -26.65
C PRO A 83 -10.20 8.60 -26.69
N THR A 84 -10.89 9.19 -25.71
CA THR A 84 -11.26 10.61 -25.68
C THR A 84 -10.55 11.44 -24.61
N ARG A 85 -9.92 10.80 -23.61
CA ARG A 85 -9.31 11.47 -22.44
C ARG A 85 -8.11 10.68 -21.93
N ASN A 86 -7.09 11.40 -21.47
CA ASN A 86 -5.89 10.81 -20.85
C ASN A 86 -5.85 10.94 -19.31
N ARG A 87 -6.97 11.36 -18.71
CA ARG A 87 -7.09 11.58 -17.26
C ARG A 87 -8.45 11.10 -16.78
N ALA A 88 -8.49 10.62 -15.54
CA ALA A 88 -9.73 10.27 -14.85
C ALA A 88 -9.64 10.64 -13.36
N VAL A 89 -10.75 11.09 -12.81
CA VAL A 89 -10.98 11.20 -11.36
C VAL A 89 -11.39 9.82 -10.87
N VAL A 90 -10.58 9.22 -9.99
CA VAL A 90 -10.83 7.86 -9.49
C VAL A 90 -11.12 7.86 -8.00
N GLY A 91 -12.14 7.08 -7.62
CA GLY A 91 -12.52 6.82 -6.23
C GLY A 91 -11.95 5.48 -5.76
N TYR A 92 -11.06 5.48 -4.77
CA TYR A 92 -10.54 4.26 -4.17
C TYR A 92 -11.37 3.86 -2.96
N ILE A 93 -11.95 2.65 -2.97
CA ILE A 93 -12.65 2.05 -1.84
C ILE A 93 -11.67 1.19 -1.05
N LEU A 94 -11.58 1.44 0.25
CA LEU A 94 -10.74 0.67 1.17
C LEU A 94 -11.36 0.55 2.55
N GLY A 95 -10.79 -0.33 3.38
CA GLY A 95 -11.17 -0.43 4.78
C GLY A 95 -12.62 -0.86 5.03
N LEU A 96 -13.28 -1.53 4.08
CA LEU A 96 -14.63 -2.09 4.31
C LEU A 96 -14.56 -3.18 5.38
N ARG A 97 -15.23 -2.95 6.51
CA ARG A 97 -15.36 -3.91 7.61
C ARG A 97 -16.79 -3.94 8.12
N VAL A 98 -17.28 -5.14 8.44
CA VAL A 98 -18.57 -5.38 9.10
C VAL A 98 -18.35 -6.39 10.20
N SER A 99 -18.87 -6.07 11.40
CA SER A 99 -18.83 -6.90 12.60
C SER A 99 -19.29 -8.33 12.25
N PRO A 100 -18.56 -9.39 12.67
CA PRO A 100 -18.90 -10.77 12.32
C PRO A 100 -20.36 -11.15 12.56
N HIS A 101 -20.92 -10.76 13.70
CA HIS A 101 -22.32 -11.02 14.10
C HIS A 101 -23.37 -10.28 13.26
N HIS A 102 -22.93 -9.29 12.48
CA HIS A 102 -23.77 -8.42 11.65
C HIS A 102 -23.52 -8.65 10.15
N ARG A 103 -22.68 -9.62 9.78
CA ARG A 103 -22.45 -9.99 8.38
C ARG A 103 -23.73 -10.58 7.77
N ARG A 104 -23.81 -10.53 6.44
CA ARG A 104 -24.95 -11.05 5.65
C ARG A 104 -26.30 -10.36 5.90
N LYS A 105 -26.32 -9.24 6.65
CA LYS A 105 -27.49 -8.37 6.84
C LYS A 105 -27.55 -7.16 5.88
N GLY A 106 -26.83 -7.21 4.75
CA GLY A 106 -26.80 -6.12 3.76
C GLY A 106 -25.96 -4.87 4.14
N ILE A 107 -25.41 -4.78 5.35
CA ILE A 107 -24.66 -3.59 5.84
C ILE A 107 -23.50 -3.19 4.92
N GLY A 108 -22.69 -4.17 4.47
CA GLY A 108 -21.56 -3.90 3.59
C GLY A 108 -21.99 -3.30 2.25
N LEU A 109 -23.08 -3.81 1.67
CA LEU A 109 -23.66 -3.27 0.44
C LEU A 109 -24.15 -1.83 0.63
N SER A 110 -24.87 -1.57 1.73
CA SER A 110 -25.35 -0.22 2.06
C SER A 110 -24.21 0.78 2.28
N LEU A 111 -23.12 0.35 2.93
CA LEU A 111 -21.91 1.17 3.10
C LEU A 111 -21.27 1.53 1.76
N VAL A 112 -21.12 0.58 0.85
CA VAL A 112 -20.54 0.84 -0.47
C VAL A 112 -21.42 1.78 -1.28
N ARG A 113 -22.74 1.52 -1.36
CA ARG A 113 -23.67 2.41 -2.08
C ARG A 113 -23.63 3.85 -1.58
N ARG A 114 -23.58 4.03 -0.25
CA ARG A 114 -23.45 5.37 0.36
C ARG A 114 -22.13 6.06 0.04
N LEU A 115 -21.06 5.28 -0.13
CA LEU A 115 -19.77 5.81 -0.56
C LEU A 115 -19.79 6.14 -2.07
N GLU A 116 -20.46 5.34 -2.89
CA GLU A 116 -20.67 5.60 -4.31
C GLU A 116 -21.51 6.86 -4.55
N GLU A 117 -22.56 7.10 -3.75
CA GLU A 117 -23.30 8.38 -3.75
C GLU A 117 -22.35 9.56 -3.53
N TRP A 118 -21.39 9.43 -2.61
CA TRP A 118 -20.38 10.46 -2.38
C TRP A 118 -19.40 10.60 -3.56
N PHE A 119 -19.00 9.50 -4.20
CA PHE A 119 -18.19 9.54 -5.42
C PHE A 119 -18.93 10.24 -6.58
N ILE A 120 -20.20 9.92 -6.80
CA ILE A 120 -21.04 10.55 -7.83
C ILE A 120 -21.16 12.06 -7.57
N ALA A 121 -21.43 12.44 -6.32
CA ALA A 121 -21.52 13.85 -5.92
C ALA A 121 -20.18 14.62 -6.07
N ASN A 122 -19.06 13.91 -6.22
CA ASN A 122 -17.73 14.49 -6.44
C ASN A 122 -17.20 14.23 -7.86
N HIS A 123 -18.09 13.87 -8.80
CA HIS A 123 -17.75 13.69 -10.21
C HIS A 123 -16.62 12.68 -10.45
N VAL A 124 -16.60 11.59 -9.69
CA VAL A 124 -15.68 10.47 -9.90
C VAL A 124 -16.06 9.73 -11.19
N ASP A 125 -15.10 9.53 -12.09
CA ASP A 125 -15.29 8.78 -13.33
C ASP A 125 -15.31 7.26 -13.08
N PHE A 126 -14.41 6.75 -12.23
CA PHE A 126 -14.31 5.32 -11.93
C PHE A 126 -14.08 5.06 -10.44
N ALA A 127 -14.79 4.08 -9.87
CA ALA A 127 -14.49 3.54 -8.55
C ALA A 127 -13.66 2.24 -8.68
N TYR A 128 -12.68 2.06 -7.81
CA TYR A 128 -11.86 0.85 -7.77
C TYR A 128 -11.59 0.40 -6.34
N MET A 129 -11.26 -0.87 -6.17
CA MET A 129 -10.96 -1.49 -4.88
C MET A 129 -10.02 -2.68 -5.10
N ALA A 130 -9.32 -3.11 -4.04
CA ALA A 130 -8.49 -4.31 -4.06
C ALA A 130 -8.93 -5.30 -2.98
N THR A 131 -9.05 -6.58 -3.35
CA THR A 131 -9.37 -7.67 -2.42
C THR A 131 -8.59 -8.92 -2.79
N GLU A 132 -8.32 -9.77 -1.80
CA GLU A 132 -7.69 -11.06 -2.02
C GLU A 132 -8.61 -11.99 -2.82
N LYS A 133 -8.03 -12.82 -3.68
CA LYS A 133 -8.77 -13.73 -4.57
C LYS A 133 -9.61 -14.76 -3.81
N ASP A 134 -9.21 -15.11 -2.59
CA ASP A 134 -9.87 -16.07 -1.71
C ASP A 134 -10.93 -15.42 -0.80
N ASN A 135 -11.06 -14.09 -0.81
CA ASN A 135 -12.10 -13.37 -0.10
C ASN A 135 -13.41 -13.42 -0.87
N GLU A 136 -14.04 -14.60 -0.93
CA GLU A 136 -15.28 -14.83 -1.68
C GLU A 136 -16.38 -13.84 -1.33
N ALA A 137 -16.52 -13.47 -0.05
CA ALA A 137 -17.54 -12.53 0.39
C ALA A 137 -17.35 -11.15 -0.23
N SER A 138 -16.10 -10.66 -0.28
CA SER A 138 -15.77 -9.39 -0.94
C SER A 138 -15.91 -9.51 -2.46
N VAL A 139 -15.41 -10.60 -3.06
CA VAL A 139 -15.51 -10.81 -4.52
C VAL A 139 -16.97 -10.78 -4.96
N LYS A 140 -17.85 -11.60 -4.35
CA LYS A 140 -19.28 -11.66 -4.68
C LYS A 140 -19.99 -10.32 -4.44
N LEU A 141 -19.66 -9.61 -3.36
CA LEU A 141 -20.23 -8.29 -3.09
C LEU A 141 -19.92 -7.30 -4.23
N PHE A 142 -18.66 -7.20 -4.65
CA PHE A 142 -18.27 -6.22 -5.64
C PHE A 142 -18.66 -6.64 -7.07
N THR A 143 -18.47 -7.91 -7.46
CA THR A 143 -18.72 -8.33 -8.84
C THR A 143 -20.19 -8.65 -9.12
N GLU A 144 -20.88 -9.37 -8.23
CA GLU A 144 -22.25 -9.83 -8.49
C GLU A 144 -23.32 -8.83 -8.03
N LYS A 145 -23.05 -8.02 -6.99
CA LYS A 145 -24.06 -7.09 -6.42
C LYS A 145 -23.85 -5.63 -6.79
N LEU A 146 -22.61 -5.24 -7.10
CA LEU A 146 -22.24 -3.85 -7.39
C LEU A 146 -21.72 -3.66 -8.83
N GLY A 147 -21.55 -4.74 -9.61
CA GLY A 147 -21.17 -4.65 -11.02
C GLY A 147 -19.70 -4.27 -11.27
N PHE A 148 -18.82 -4.40 -10.28
CA PHE A 148 -17.38 -4.18 -10.48
C PHE A 148 -16.80 -5.29 -11.36
N VAL A 149 -15.90 -4.91 -12.25
CA VAL A 149 -15.18 -5.85 -13.12
C VAL A 149 -13.74 -6.01 -12.67
N LYS A 150 -13.18 -7.21 -12.86
CA LYS A 150 -11.77 -7.46 -12.56
C LYS A 150 -10.89 -6.62 -13.49
N PHE A 151 -10.12 -5.70 -12.91
CA PHE A 151 -9.27 -4.79 -13.66
C PHE A 151 -7.83 -5.30 -13.83
N ARG A 152 -7.20 -5.76 -12.72
CA ARG A 152 -5.83 -6.31 -12.70
C ARG A 152 -5.61 -7.22 -11.48
N THR A 153 -4.49 -7.93 -11.46
CA THR A 153 -4.04 -8.71 -10.30
C THR A 153 -2.64 -8.25 -9.92
N PRO A 154 -2.51 -7.28 -8.99
CA PRO A 154 -1.21 -6.85 -8.52
C PRO A 154 -0.58 -7.91 -7.61
N SER A 155 0.74 -7.97 -7.59
CA SER A 155 1.52 -8.78 -6.67
C SER A 155 2.17 -7.89 -5.63
N ILE A 156 2.00 -8.23 -4.35
CA ILE A 156 2.69 -7.55 -3.26
C ILE A 156 3.95 -8.35 -2.92
N LEU A 157 5.11 -7.75 -3.17
CA LEU A 157 6.39 -8.34 -2.83
C LEU A 157 6.82 -7.84 -1.45
N VAL A 158 7.16 -8.77 -0.56
CA VAL A 158 7.57 -8.48 0.81
C VAL A 158 8.97 -9.03 1.02
N ASN A 159 9.90 -8.17 1.44
CA ASN A 159 11.26 -8.57 1.80
C ASN A 159 11.50 -8.25 3.29
N PRO A 160 11.78 -9.26 4.14
CA PRO A 160 12.12 -9.04 5.53
C PRO A 160 13.39 -8.21 5.71
N VAL A 161 13.39 -7.33 6.71
CA VAL A 161 14.57 -6.57 7.10
C VAL A 161 15.41 -7.45 8.02
N GLN A 162 16.58 -7.85 7.54
CA GLN A 162 17.57 -8.62 8.26
C GLN A 162 18.38 -7.71 9.20
N TYR A 163 19.05 -8.29 10.19
CA TYR A 163 19.94 -7.54 11.09
C TYR A 163 21.19 -7.01 10.39
N HIS A 164 21.63 -7.71 9.35
CA HIS A 164 22.87 -7.44 8.66
C HIS A 164 22.64 -6.61 7.41
N ALA A 165 23.45 -5.55 7.24
CA ALA A 165 23.44 -4.76 6.01
C ALA A 165 23.84 -5.62 4.80
N MET A 166 23.08 -5.50 3.72
CA MET A 166 23.33 -6.15 2.45
C MET A 166 24.42 -5.43 1.67
N ARG A 167 25.32 -6.20 1.04
CA ARG A 167 26.39 -5.65 0.21
C ARG A 167 25.85 -5.08 -1.10
N ILE A 168 26.13 -3.80 -1.33
CA ILE A 168 25.90 -3.11 -2.60
C ILE A 168 27.21 -3.17 -3.41
N SER A 169 27.12 -3.39 -4.73
CA SER A 169 28.29 -3.41 -5.61
C SER A 169 29.03 -2.07 -5.55
N ARG A 170 30.36 -2.10 -5.52
CA ARG A 170 31.18 -0.88 -5.55
C ARG A 170 31.05 -0.16 -6.90
N GLU A 171 30.66 -0.87 -7.96
CA GLU A 171 30.41 -0.31 -9.29
C GLU A 171 29.12 0.49 -9.39
N VAL A 172 28.26 0.47 -8.38
CA VAL A 172 27.01 1.24 -8.38
C VAL A 172 27.18 2.47 -7.51
N LYS A 173 26.74 3.61 -8.03
CA LYS A 173 26.58 4.85 -7.27
C LYS A 173 25.10 5.07 -7.00
N VAL A 174 24.74 5.33 -5.74
CA VAL A 174 23.38 5.65 -5.31
C VAL A 174 23.37 7.07 -4.78
N VAL A 175 22.45 7.90 -5.27
CA VAL A 175 22.34 9.32 -4.88
C VAL A 175 20.88 9.64 -4.57
N LYS A 176 20.65 10.44 -3.51
CA LYS A 176 19.33 10.99 -3.19
C LYS A 176 19.05 12.20 -4.07
N LEU A 177 17.91 12.23 -4.73
CA LEU A 177 17.49 13.37 -5.56
C LEU A 177 16.88 14.49 -4.72
N LYS A 178 16.93 15.70 -5.27
CA LYS A 178 16.03 16.78 -4.87
C LYS A 178 14.60 16.44 -5.30
N VAL A 179 13.61 16.99 -4.61
CA VAL A 179 12.20 16.71 -4.90
C VAL A 179 11.83 17.12 -6.32
N GLU A 180 12.33 18.26 -6.78
CA GLU A 180 12.07 18.81 -8.10
C GLU A 180 12.64 17.90 -9.21
N GLU A 181 13.80 17.30 -8.95
CA GLU A 181 14.44 16.34 -9.88
C GLU A 181 13.66 15.03 -9.94
N ALA A 182 13.22 14.53 -8.78
CA ALA A 182 12.38 13.34 -8.72
C ALA A 182 11.06 13.57 -9.47
N GLU A 183 10.39 14.71 -9.25
CA GLU A 183 9.16 15.08 -9.94
C GLU A 183 9.36 15.08 -11.46
N TYR A 184 10.44 15.71 -11.94
CA TYR A 184 10.78 15.71 -13.36
C TYR A 184 10.89 14.30 -13.95
N LEU A 185 11.63 13.40 -13.28
CA LEU A 185 11.78 12.01 -13.73
C LEU A 185 10.45 11.26 -13.72
N TYR A 186 9.65 11.41 -12.66
CA TYR A 186 8.32 10.80 -12.59
C TYR A 186 7.44 11.23 -13.75
N ARG A 187 7.34 12.55 -14.01
CA ARG A 187 6.51 13.06 -15.11
C ARG A 187 7.05 12.63 -16.48
N ARG A 188 8.37 12.61 -16.67
CA ARG A 188 9.02 12.23 -17.94
C ARG A 188 8.87 10.74 -18.27
N PHE A 189 9.14 9.86 -17.31
CA PHE A 189 9.25 8.42 -17.56
C PHE A 189 8.03 7.61 -17.13
N MET A 190 7.25 8.13 -16.18
CA MET A 190 6.09 7.42 -15.63
C MET A 190 4.77 8.16 -15.85
N GLY A 191 4.79 9.40 -16.35
CA GLY A 191 3.59 10.25 -16.47
C GLY A 191 2.48 9.67 -17.34
N SER A 192 2.83 8.82 -18.31
CA SER A 192 1.89 8.10 -19.18
C SER A 192 1.40 6.77 -18.60
N THR A 193 1.86 6.38 -17.41
CA THR A 193 1.49 5.10 -16.79
C THR A 193 0.06 5.17 -16.27
N GLU A 194 -0.73 4.15 -16.55
CA GLU A 194 -2.10 4.04 -16.04
C GLU A 194 -2.09 4.10 -14.50
N PHE A 195 -2.96 4.93 -13.91
CA PHE A 195 -2.99 5.28 -12.49
C PHE A 195 -1.85 6.17 -11.96
N PHE A 196 -1.03 6.79 -12.83
CA PHE A 196 -0.04 7.78 -12.39
C PHE A 196 -0.73 8.98 -11.70
N PRO A 197 -0.35 9.35 -10.46
CA PRO A 197 -0.98 10.45 -9.72
C PRO A 197 -0.56 11.82 -10.26
N HIS A 198 -1.52 12.69 -10.52
CA HIS A 198 -1.20 14.05 -11.00
C HIS A 198 -0.58 14.96 -9.93
N ASP A 199 -0.81 14.63 -8.65
CA ASP A 199 -0.28 15.29 -7.46
C ASP A 199 1.02 14.65 -6.94
N ILE A 200 1.83 14.06 -7.83
CA ILE A 200 3.11 13.43 -7.47
C ILE A 200 4.04 14.37 -6.68
N ASP A 201 4.02 15.68 -6.96
CA ASP A 201 4.76 16.70 -6.23
C ASP A 201 4.39 16.72 -4.74
N ARG A 202 3.09 16.62 -4.42
CA ARG A 202 2.60 16.56 -3.03
C ARG A 202 2.99 15.27 -2.34
N ILE A 203 2.98 14.16 -3.07
CA ILE A 203 3.43 12.85 -2.56
C ILE A 203 4.91 12.92 -2.20
N LEU A 204 5.75 13.46 -3.09
CA LEU A 204 7.20 13.56 -2.90
C LEU A 204 7.58 14.52 -1.76
N ARG A 205 6.83 15.61 -1.56
CA ARG A 205 7.02 16.58 -0.47
C ARG A 205 6.46 16.12 0.88
N ASN A 206 5.67 15.04 0.90
CA ASN A 206 5.09 14.56 2.14
C ASN A 206 6.19 14.09 3.10
N LYS A 207 6.09 14.43 4.39
CA LYS A 207 7.05 14.01 5.43
C LYS A 207 7.20 12.48 5.56
N LEU A 208 6.22 11.72 5.09
CA LEU A 208 6.23 10.26 5.07
C LEU A 208 7.02 9.72 3.87
N SER A 209 7.23 10.52 2.82
CA SER A 209 8.17 10.22 1.74
C SER A 209 9.60 10.50 2.23
N LEU A 210 10.36 9.43 2.49
CA LEU A 210 11.74 9.53 2.98
C LEU A 210 12.70 10.10 1.91
N GLY A 211 12.31 9.94 0.64
CA GLY A 211 13.00 10.50 -0.51
C GLY A 211 12.90 9.62 -1.74
N THR A 212 13.61 10.06 -2.78
CA THR A 212 13.82 9.34 -4.04
C THR A 212 15.31 9.16 -4.26
N TRP A 213 15.72 7.96 -4.64
CA TRP A 213 17.11 7.62 -4.93
C TRP A 213 17.25 7.10 -6.34
N VAL A 214 18.37 7.45 -6.97
CA VAL A 214 18.77 6.92 -8.27
C VAL A 214 20.04 6.11 -8.12
N ALA A 215 20.10 4.97 -8.81
CA ALA A 215 21.28 4.15 -8.98
C ALA A 215 21.76 4.17 -10.44
N TYR A 216 23.06 4.30 -10.65
CA TYR A 216 23.70 4.28 -11.97
C TYR A 216 25.14 3.72 -11.87
N PRO A 217 25.75 3.25 -12.99
CA PRO A 217 27.13 2.80 -13.02
C PRO A 217 28.12 3.88 -12.57
N ARG A 218 29.11 3.49 -11.77
CA ARG A 218 30.21 4.35 -11.36
C ARG A 218 31.06 4.70 -12.57
N GLY A 219 31.42 5.98 -12.69
CA GLY A 219 32.15 6.53 -13.83
C GLY A 219 31.29 7.46 -14.69
N GLU A 220 29.96 7.36 -14.58
CA GLU A 220 29.04 8.33 -15.17
C GLU A 220 28.78 9.48 -14.17
N SER A 221 28.57 10.71 -14.65
CA SER A 221 28.27 11.87 -13.83
C SER A 221 26.80 12.25 -13.98
N TRP A 222 26.01 11.96 -12.93
CA TRP A 222 24.57 12.31 -12.90
C TRP A 222 24.36 13.81 -13.05
N ASP A 223 25.19 14.64 -12.42
CA ASP A 223 25.02 16.10 -12.42
C ASP A 223 25.35 16.75 -13.77
N GLU A 224 26.37 16.27 -14.46
CA GLU A 224 26.73 16.74 -15.81
C GLU A 224 25.67 16.33 -16.84
N LEU A 225 25.25 15.06 -16.82
CA LEU A 225 24.20 14.57 -17.72
C LEU A 225 22.87 15.29 -17.46
N ARG A 226 22.53 15.53 -16.19
CA ARG A 226 21.34 16.30 -15.79
C ARG A 226 21.35 17.72 -16.32
N SER A 227 22.49 18.41 -16.25
CA SER A 227 22.64 19.79 -16.76
C SER A 227 22.45 19.86 -18.27
N ALA A 228 22.74 18.76 -18.98
CA ALA A 228 22.47 18.60 -20.41
C ALA A 228 21.07 18.04 -20.74
N GLY A 229 20.19 17.81 -19.75
CA GLY A 229 18.87 17.20 -19.95
C GLY A 229 18.89 15.70 -20.29
N LEU A 230 20.06 15.07 -20.11
CA LEU A 230 20.33 13.67 -20.39
C LEU A 230 20.21 12.83 -19.11
N VAL A 231 20.14 11.51 -19.31
CA VAL A 231 20.20 10.50 -18.25
C VAL A 231 21.34 9.52 -18.53
N PRO A 232 21.87 8.83 -17.51
CA PRO A 232 22.89 7.78 -17.68
C PRO A 232 22.48 6.70 -18.68
N SER A 233 23.48 6.01 -19.23
CA SER A 233 23.28 4.92 -20.19
C SER A 233 22.47 3.74 -19.62
N SER A 234 22.56 3.55 -18.30
CA SER A 234 21.70 2.67 -17.53
C SER A 234 21.46 3.30 -16.16
N TRP A 235 20.22 3.36 -15.72
CA TRP A 235 19.87 3.90 -14.42
C TRP A 235 18.62 3.24 -13.86
N ALA A 236 18.39 3.39 -12.56
CA ALA A 236 17.16 3.00 -11.91
C ALA A 236 16.79 4.02 -10.84
N MET A 237 15.51 4.13 -10.51
CA MET A 237 15.03 4.96 -9.41
C MET A 237 14.03 4.23 -8.52
N VAL A 238 13.99 4.66 -7.26
CA VAL A 238 12.95 4.25 -6.30
C VAL A 238 12.68 5.36 -5.31
N SER A 239 11.42 5.51 -4.92
CA SER A 239 11.04 6.33 -3.77
C SER A 239 10.59 5.46 -2.60
N VAL A 240 10.74 5.96 -1.39
CA VAL A 240 10.41 5.21 -0.18
C VAL A 240 9.44 5.98 0.69
N TRP A 241 8.35 5.30 1.08
CA TRP A 241 7.32 5.81 1.96
C TRP A 241 7.35 5.09 3.31
N ASN A 242 7.37 5.85 4.41
CA ASN A 242 7.36 5.33 5.77
C ASN A 242 5.92 5.01 6.24
N SER A 243 5.45 3.81 5.93
CA SER A 243 4.14 3.33 6.40
C SER A 243 4.12 3.06 7.91
N GLY A 244 5.26 2.71 8.50
CA GLY A 244 5.41 2.47 9.94
C GLY A 244 5.16 3.69 10.83
N GLY A 245 5.12 4.90 10.26
CA GLY A 245 4.68 6.13 10.93
C GLY A 245 3.17 6.40 10.85
N ILE A 246 2.41 5.51 10.20
CA ILE A 246 0.98 5.68 9.92
C ILE A 246 0.17 4.59 10.61
N PHE A 247 0.59 3.33 10.44
CA PHE A 247 0.00 2.18 11.10
C PHE A 247 1.06 1.09 11.28
N LYS A 248 0.82 0.16 12.20
CA LYS A 248 1.64 -1.04 12.39
C LYS A 248 0.91 -2.26 11.86
N LEU A 249 1.69 -3.25 11.48
CA LEU A 249 1.22 -4.57 11.12
C LEU A 249 1.54 -5.55 12.24
N ARG A 250 0.76 -6.62 12.37
CA ARG A 250 1.06 -7.72 13.28
C ARG A 250 0.59 -9.02 12.68
N VAL A 251 1.47 -10.01 12.69
CA VAL A 251 1.13 -11.37 12.30
C VAL A 251 0.51 -12.10 13.49
N GLY A 252 -0.69 -12.65 13.32
CA GLY A 252 -1.38 -13.48 14.31
C GLY A 252 -1.78 -14.85 13.78
N LYS A 253 -2.16 -15.75 14.68
CA LYS A 253 -2.54 -17.15 14.39
C LYS A 253 -1.45 -17.95 13.64
N ALA A 254 -0.18 -17.56 13.76
CA ALA A 254 0.91 -18.36 13.21
C ALA A 254 1.14 -19.64 14.04
N PRO A 255 1.55 -20.76 13.42
CA PRO A 255 1.90 -21.97 14.14
C PRO A 255 3.02 -21.73 15.18
N LEU A 256 2.99 -22.49 16.28
CA LEU A 256 4.03 -22.45 17.34
C LEU A 256 5.45 -22.66 16.78
N SER A 257 5.59 -23.49 15.74
CA SER A 257 6.86 -23.71 15.05
C SER A 257 7.44 -22.43 14.44
N CYS A 258 6.61 -21.55 13.87
CA CYS A 258 7.05 -20.25 13.34
C CYS A 258 7.52 -19.32 14.46
N HIS A 259 6.85 -19.34 15.62
CA HIS A 259 7.29 -18.58 16.79
C HIS A 259 8.65 -19.07 17.29
N ILE A 260 8.84 -20.38 17.40
CA ILE A 260 10.10 -20.99 17.85
C ILE A 260 11.22 -20.70 16.84
N TYR A 261 10.98 -20.91 15.55
CA TYR A 261 11.95 -20.64 14.48
C TYR A 261 12.37 -19.17 14.43
N SER A 262 11.44 -18.22 14.58
CA SER A 262 11.80 -16.81 14.61
C SER A 262 12.64 -16.44 15.85
N LYS A 263 12.38 -17.05 17.01
CA LYS A 263 13.18 -16.82 18.22
C LYS A 263 14.57 -17.46 18.10
N SER A 264 14.64 -18.70 17.61
CA SER A 264 15.90 -19.43 17.48
C SER A 264 16.80 -18.82 16.40
N SER A 265 16.27 -18.45 15.24
CA SER A 265 17.04 -17.79 14.18
C SER A 265 17.64 -16.45 14.64
N ARG A 266 16.88 -15.64 15.38
CA ARG A 266 17.38 -14.39 16.00
C ARG A 266 18.48 -14.65 17.04
N MET A 267 18.32 -15.70 17.85
CA MET A 267 19.31 -16.07 18.85
C MET A 267 20.61 -16.55 18.19
N MET A 268 20.51 -17.40 17.15
CA MET A 268 21.66 -17.88 16.40
C MET A 268 22.40 -16.75 15.69
N ASP A 269 21.68 -15.81 15.07
CA ASP A 269 22.29 -14.63 14.42
C ASP A 269 23.03 -13.73 15.44
N ARG A 270 22.49 -13.60 16.65
CA ARG A 270 23.15 -12.85 17.74
C ARG A 270 24.41 -13.54 18.28
N ILE A 271 24.42 -14.87 18.35
CA ILE A 271 25.55 -15.65 18.87
C ILE A 271 26.64 -15.83 17.81
N PHE A 272 26.26 -15.97 16.53
CA PHE A 272 27.17 -16.23 15.42
C PHE A 272 27.01 -15.20 14.27
N PRO A 273 27.29 -13.91 14.51
CA PRO A 273 27.08 -12.86 13.51
C PRO A 273 27.98 -13.03 12.26
N CYS A 274 29.09 -13.75 12.38
CA CYS A 274 29.99 -14.05 11.27
C CYS A 274 29.37 -14.99 10.22
N LEU A 275 28.36 -15.80 10.59
CA LEU A 275 27.71 -16.75 9.69
C LEU A 275 26.59 -16.12 8.84
N ARG A 276 26.20 -14.86 9.13
CA ARG A 276 25.15 -14.09 8.40
C ARG A 276 23.90 -14.92 8.11
N ILE A 277 23.42 -15.65 9.10
CA ILE A 277 22.26 -16.53 8.96
C ILE A 277 21.03 -15.64 8.70
N PRO A 278 20.19 -15.92 7.68
CA PRO A 278 18.98 -15.16 7.44
C PRO A 278 18.02 -15.29 8.64
N ALA A 279 18.03 -14.30 9.54
CA ALA A 279 17.12 -14.27 10.67
C ALA A 279 15.82 -13.56 10.30
N LEU A 280 14.69 -14.18 10.66
CA LEU A 280 13.39 -13.54 10.48
C LEU A 280 13.19 -12.46 11.56
N PRO A 281 12.76 -11.26 11.17
CA PRO A 281 12.44 -10.22 12.14
C PRO A 281 11.21 -10.60 12.99
N ASP A 282 11.05 -9.92 14.13
CA ASP A 282 9.85 -10.08 14.95
C ASP A 282 8.64 -9.47 14.24
N VAL A 283 7.82 -10.32 13.62
CA VAL A 283 6.57 -9.92 12.97
C VAL A 283 5.33 -10.22 13.82
N PHE A 284 5.51 -10.80 15.01
CA PHE A 284 4.40 -11.21 15.89
C PHE A 284 3.97 -10.11 16.86
N HIS A 285 4.83 -9.13 17.09
CA HIS A 285 4.51 -7.86 17.74
C HIS A 285 4.23 -6.78 16.68
N PRO A 286 3.54 -5.67 17.04
CA PRO A 286 3.33 -4.56 16.11
C PRO A 286 4.64 -4.07 15.48
N PHE A 287 4.71 -4.09 14.15
CA PHE A 287 5.87 -3.70 13.36
C PHE A 287 5.52 -2.71 12.26
N GLY A 288 6.47 -1.84 11.91
CA GLY A 288 6.37 -0.93 10.78
C GLY A 288 6.98 -1.53 9.51
N PHE A 289 6.74 -0.86 8.39
CA PHE A 289 7.34 -1.21 7.12
C PHE A 289 7.59 0.03 6.26
N TYR A 290 8.53 -0.11 5.33
CA TYR A 290 8.73 0.85 4.25
C TYR A 290 8.06 0.35 2.99
N PHE A 291 7.33 1.23 2.31
CA PHE A 291 6.74 0.96 1.01
C PHE A 291 7.58 1.61 -0.08
N MET A 292 8.15 0.79 -0.96
CA MET A 292 8.90 1.23 -2.13
C MET A 292 7.94 1.47 -3.29
N TYR A 293 7.94 2.67 -3.83
CA TYR A 293 7.04 3.09 -4.90
C TYR A 293 7.80 3.80 -6.02
N GLY A 294 7.18 3.84 -7.20
CA GLY A 294 7.79 4.45 -8.39
C GLY A 294 9.11 3.80 -8.81
N MET A 295 9.19 2.49 -8.67
CA MET A 295 10.32 1.72 -9.17
C MET A 295 10.35 1.82 -10.69
N HIS A 296 11.49 2.24 -11.23
CA HIS A 296 11.70 2.37 -12.66
C HIS A 296 13.17 2.11 -12.98
N GLY A 297 13.46 1.58 -14.18
CA GLY A 297 14.81 1.32 -14.63
C GLY A 297 14.92 1.33 -16.14
N GLU A 298 16.00 1.90 -16.63
CA GLU A 298 16.31 2.10 -18.04
C GLU A 298 17.71 1.60 -18.37
N GLY A 299 17.90 1.12 -19.59
CA GLY A 299 19.17 0.60 -20.08
C GLY A 299 19.48 -0.85 -19.67
N ARG A 300 20.59 -1.38 -20.21
CA ARG A 300 20.95 -2.81 -20.13
C ARG A 300 21.26 -3.28 -18.71
N ARG A 301 21.75 -2.40 -17.84
CA ARG A 301 22.07 -2.73 -16.43
C ARG A 301 20.94 -2.40 -15.45
N SER A 302 19.78 -1.94 -15.91
CA SER A 302 18.64 -1.54 -15.07
C SER A 302 18.29 -2.56 -13.98
N GLY A 303 18.21 -3.85 -14.32
CA GLY A 303 17.90 -4.90 -13.34
C GLY A 303 18.93 -5.05 -12.22
N GLU A 304 20.23 -4.84 -12.51
CA GLU A 304 21.29 -4.80 -11.49
C GLU A 304 21.12 -3.59 -10.56
N LEU A 305 20.80 -2.43 -11.15
CA LEU A 305 20.64 -1.16 -10.45
C LEU A 305 19.39 -1.16 -9.55
N VAL A 306 18.27 -1.73 -10.03
CA VAL A 306 17.07 -1.96 -9.20
C VAL A 306 17.39 -2.85 -8.01
N ARG A 307 18.13 -3.96 -8.20
CA ARG A 307 18.56 -4.81 -7.08
C ARG A 307 19.46 -4.06 -6.09
N ALA A 308 20.35 -3.21 -6.59
CA ALA A 308 21.18 -2.36 -5.72
C ALA A 308 20.32 -1.40 -4.89
N LEU A 309 19.28 -0.79 -5.49
CA LEU A 309 18.31 0.05 -4.78
C LEU A 309 17.50 -0.73 -3.75
N CYS A 310 17.03 -1.95 -4.05
CA CYS A 310 16.34 -2.78 -3.06
C CYS A 310 17.21 -3.08 -1.84
N ARG A 311 18.51 -3.38 -2.06
CA ARG A 311 19.49 -3.58 -0.97
C ARG A 311 19.76 -2.28 -0.20
N PHE A 312 19.82 -1.15 -0.89
CA PHE A 312 19.95 0.16 -0.27
C PHE A 312 18.78 0.47 0.67
N VAL A 313 17.53 0.28 0.20
CA VAL A 313 16.33 0.51 1.01
C VAL A 313 16.25 -0.47 2.18
N HIS A 314 16.65 -1.74 1.97
CA HIS A 314 16.81 -2.70 3.06
C HIS A 314 17.77 -2.16 4.15
N ASN A 315 18.95 -1.68 3.76
CA ASN A 315 19.94 -1.15 4.71
C ASN A 315 19.42 0.09 5.44
N MET A 316 18.74 0.99 4.75
CA MET A 316 18.05 2.12 5.37
C MET A 316 17.01 1.65 6.41
N ALA A 317 16.27 0.59 6.11
CA ALA A 317 15.29 0.02 7.04
C ALA A 317 15.94 -0.62 8.28
N THR A 318 17.18 -1.13 8.19
CA THR A 318 17.90 -1.68 9.36
C THR A 318 18.19 -0.64 10.44
N GLU A 319 18.30 0.63 10.06
CA GLU A 319 18.50 1.75 11.01
C GLU A 319 17.22 2.10 11.78
N CYS A 320 16.04 1.69 11.26
CA CYS A 320 14.76 1.92 11.89
C CYS A 320 14.34 0.71 12.75
N LYS A 321 14.40 0.85 14.08
CA LYS A 321 14.08 -0.22 15.03
C LYS A 321 12.71 -0.86 14.80
N ASP A 322 11.73 -0.08 14.34
CA ASP A 322 10.36 -0.57 14.14
C ASP A 322 10.13 -1.16 12.75
N CYS A 323 11.00 -0.88 11.77
CA CYS A 323 10.81 -1.35 10.40
C CYS A 323 11.28 -2.80 10.26
N LYS A 324 10.35 -3.72 9.99
CA LYS A 324 10.64 -5.16 9.92
C LYS A 324 10.52 -5.74 8.53
N VAL A 325 9.85 -5.06 7.61
CA VAL A 325 9.74 -5.49 6.22
C VAL A 325 9.82 -4.27 5.30
N ILE A 326 10.30 -4.49 4.08
CA ILE A 326 10.14 -3.56 2.96
C ILE A 326 9.16 -4.19 1.96
N VAL A 327 8.27 -3.38 1.41
CA VAL A 327 7.15 -3.84 0.59
C VAL A 327 7.13 -3.06 -0.72
N THR A 328 6.82 -3.73 -1.82
CA THR A 328 6.50 -3.06 -3.08
C THR A 328 5.34 -3.75 -3.79
N GLU A 329 4.67 -3.02 -4.67
CA GLU A 329 3.61 -3.53 -5.53
C GLU A 329 4.15 -3.67 -6.96
N GLU A 330 3.93 -4.82 -7.55
CA GLU A 330 4.21 -5.08 -8.96
C GLU A 330 2.90 -5.30 -9.72
N GLY A 331 2.68 -4.52 -10.78
CA GLY A 331 1.55 -4.70 -11.67
C GLY A 331 1.88 -5.71 -12.76
N VAL A 332 1.20 -6.85 -12.79
CA VAL A 332 1.23 -7.73 -13.97
C VAL A 332 0.56 -7.00 -15.14
N ARG A 333 1.24 -6.87 -16.28
CA ARG A 333 0.66 -6.25 -17.50
C ARG A 333 -0.64 -6.95 -17.87
N ARG A 334 -1.65 -6.17 -18.26
CA ARG A 334 -2.99 -6.62 -18.70
C ARG A 334 -2.89 -7.82 -19.64
N VAL A 335 -3.67 -8.87 -19.37
CA VAL A 335 -4.25 -9.69 -20.44
C VAL A 335 -5.26 -8.76 -21.10
N ARG A 336 -5.09 -8.48 -22.40
CA ARG A 336 -6.08 -7.71 -23.17
C ARG A 336 -7.42 -8.43 -23.05
N LEU A 337 -8.46 -7.69 -22.66
CA LEU A 337 -9.82 -8.14 -22.92
C LEU A 337 -9.95 -8.08 -24.44
N GLU A 338 -9.90 -9.24 -25.10
CA GLU A 338 -10.46 -9.35 -26.43
C GLU A 338 -11.94 -9.05 -26.30
N GLU A 339 -12.41 -8.07 -27.06
CA GLU A 339 -13.83 -7.79 -27.24
C GLU A 339 -14.42 -9.03 -27.90
N THR A 340 -15.05 -9.90 -27.11
CA THR A 340 -15.96 -10.89 -27.67
C THR A 340 -17.23 -10.15 -28.08
N THR A 341 -17.29 -9.86 -29.38
CA THR A 341 -18.47 -9.43 -30.14
C THR A 341 -19.73 -10.21 -29.79
#